data_AF-A0A354M0F8-F1
#
_entry.id   AF-A0A354M0F8-F1
#
_cell.length_a   1.000
_cell.length_b   1.000
_cell.length_c   1.000
_cell.angle_alpha   90.00
_cell.angle_beta   90.00
_cell.angle_gamma   90.00
#
_symmetry.space_group_name_H-M   'P 1'
#
loop_
_entity.id
_entity.type
_entity.pdbx_description
1 polymer ?
#
loop_
_entity_poly.entity_id
_entity_poly.type
_entity_poly.pdbx_seq_one_letter_code
_entity_poly.pdbx_strand_id
1 'polypeptide(L)'
;MSTLRFRVVETAFTKKAVDVAVPDERPSEYFGKYVFNRAKMFKYLPEKTSRKLVDAIDNGTPLDREIADSVAEGMKKWAIEMGATHYTHWFHP
;
A
#
# COMPACT_ATOMS: atom_id res chain seq x y z
N MET A 1 -43.04 -16.84 -7.55
CA MET A 1 -42.10 -16.21 -6.58
C MET A 1 -40.68 -16.50 -7.03
N SER A 2 -39.76 -15.52 -6.93
CA SER A 2 -38.37 -15.70 -7.37
C SER A 2 -37.67 -16.81 -6.58
N THR A 3 -37.19 -17.84 -7.28
CA THR A 3 -36.45 -19.00 -6.74
C THR A 3 -35.01 -18.66 -6.32
N LEU A 4 -34.51 -17.49 -6.75
CA LEU A 4 -33.14 -17.04 -6.49
C LEU A 4 -32.89 -16.81 -5.00
N ARG A 5 -33.84 -16.25 -4.25
CA ARG A 5 -33.68 -15.99 -2.81
C ARG A 5 -33.45 -17.28 -2.01
N PHE A 6 -34.15 -18.35 -2.37
CA PHE A 6 -34.07 -19.62 -1.67
C PHE A 6 -32.74 -20.32 -1.98
N ARG A 7 -32.30 -20.28 -3.25
CA ARG A 7 -31.00 -20.82 -3.67
C ARG A 7 -29.81 -20.11 -2.99
N VAL A 8 -29.88 -18.79 -2.79
CA VAL A 8 -28.83 -18.04 -2.08
C VAL A 8 -28.76 -18.45 -0.60
N VAL A 9 -29.91 -18.64 0.04
CA VAL A 9 -29.98 -19.12 1.44
C VAL A 9 -29.39 -20.52 1.56
N GLU A 10 -29.77 -21.46 0.68
CA GLU A 10 -29.18 -22.80 0.63
C GLU A 10 -27.67 -22.77 0.42
N THR A 11 -27.18 -21.90 -0.47
CA THR A 11 -25.73 -21.75 -0.74
C THR A 11 -25.00 -21.17 0.48
N ALA A 12 -25.62 -20.26 1.22
CA ALA A 12 -25.03 -19.70 2.43
C ALA A 12 -24.86 -20.76 3.54
N PHE A 13 -25.83 -21.67 3.68
CA PHE A 13 -25.75 -22.76 4.66
C PHE A 13 -24.60 -23.74 4.41
N THR A 14 -24.13 -23.87 3.17
CA THR A 14 -23.01 -24.76 2.83
C THR A 14 -21.64 -24.08 2.89
N LYS A 15 -21.59 -22.75 2.99
CA LYS A 15 -20.31 -22.03 3.09
C LYS A 15 -19.67 -22.24 4.46
N LYS A 16 -18.41 -22.65 4.44
CA LYS A 16 -17.53 -22.68 5.61
C LYS A 16 -16.59 -21.48 5.59
N ALA A 17 -16.14 -21.06 6.76
CA ALA A 17 -15.09 -20.06 6.88
C ALA A 17 -13.83 -20.55 6.15
N VAL A 18 -13.20 -19.66 5.40
CA VAL A 18 -11.88 -19.92 4.81
C VAL A 18 -10.88 -19.97 5.94
N ASP A 19 -10.07 -21.02 5.98
CA ASP A 19 -8.99 -21.12 6.94
C ASP A 19 -7.87 -20.12 6.58
N VAL A 20 -7.47 -19.31 7.55
CA VAL A 20 -6.43 -18.29 7.37
C VAL A 20 -5.31 -18.61 8.34
N ALA A 21 -4.16 -19.00 7.80
CA ALA A 21 -2.97 -19.22 8.59
C ALA A 21 -2.56 -17.92 9.30
N VAL A 22 -2.36 -17.99 10.60
CA VAL A 22 -1.74 -16.90 11.36
C VAL A 22 -0.26 -16.88 11.00
N PRO A 23 0.32 -15.74 10.60
CA PRO A 23 1.75 -15.66 10.36
C PRO A 23 2.54 -16.08 11.60
N ASP A 24 3.56 -16.93 11.41
CA ASP A 24 4.47 -17.35 12.49
C ASP A 24 5.36 -16.20 12.99
N GLU A 25 5.59 -15.21 12.13
CA GLU A 25 6.42 -14.04 12.38
C GLU A 25 5.72 -13.00 13.28
N ARG A 26 6.52 -12.24 14.04
CA ARG A 26 5.99 -11.19 14.92
C ARG A 26 5.26 -10.13 14.07
N PRO A 27 4.17 -9.52 14.58
CA PRO A 27 3.48 -8.44 13.88
C PRO A 27 4.38 -7.30 13.39
N SER A 28 5.47 -7.01 14.11
CA SER A 28 6.47 -6.01 13.71
C SER A 28 7.15 -6.30 12.38
N GLU A 29 7.27 -7.57 11.97
CA GLU A 29 7.98 -7.98 10.75
C GLU A 29 7.18 -7.69 9.48
N TYR A 30 5.85 -7.83 9.53
CA TYR A 30 4.99 -7.62 8.37
C TYR A 30 4.16 -6.32 8.43
N PHE A 31 4.06 -5.68 9.58
CA PHE A 31 3.36 -4.39 9.71
C PHE A 31 4.01 -3.32 8.84
N GLY A 32 3.22 -2.69 7.96
CA GLY A 32 3.72 -1.66 7.04
C GLY A 32 4.73 -2.18 6.00
N LYS A 33 4.79 -3.49 5.76
CA LYS A 33 5.65 -4.12 4.75
C LYS A 33 5.38 -3.58 3.34
N TYR A 34 4.10 -3.40 3.00
CA TYR A 34 3.63 -2.88 1.72
C TYR A 34 3.33 -1.38 1.74
N VAL A 35 4.00 -0.62 2.61
CA VAL A 35 3.86 0.84 2.70
C VAL A 35 5.21 1.50 2.46
N PHE A 36 5.25 2.45 1.53
CA PHE A 36 6.44 3.29 1.28
C PHE A 36 6.60 4.34 2.39
N ASN A 37 6.97 3.88 3.58
CA ASN A 37 7.11 4.70 4.78
C ASN A 37 8.49 5.41 4.85
N ARG A 38 8.74 6.20 5.90
CA ARG A 38 10.00 6.96 6.09
C ARG A 38 11.27 6.09 6.02
N ALA A 39 11.24 4.86 6.54
CA ALA A 39 12.39 3.96 6.46
C ALA A 39 12.66 3.52 5.01
N LYS A 40 11.61 3.32 4.21
CA LYS A 40 11.74 3.05 2.77
C LYS A 40 12.18 4.31 2.03
N MET A 41 11.62 5.48 2.34
CA MET A 41 12.08 6.76 1.77
C MET A 41 13.59 6.96 1.99
N PHE A 42 14.10 6.71 3.19
CA PHE A 42 15.54 6.79 3.47
C PHE A 42 16.38 5.81 2.64
N LYS A 43 15.87 4.59 2.39
CA LYS A 43 16.57 3.56 1.61
C LYS A 43 16.53 3.83 0.10
N TYR A 44 15.41 4.32 -0.42
CA TYR A 44 15.14 4.38 -1.87
C TYR A 44 15.24 5.79 -2.46
N LEU A 45 15.29 6.85 -1.65
CA LEU A 45 15.40 8.23 -2.13
C LEU A 45 16.77 8.84 -1.82
N PRO A 46 17.28 9.72 -2.69
CA PRO A 46 18.42 10.57 -2.36
C PRO A 46 18.16 11.40 -1.10
N GLU A 47 19.22 11.70 -0.33
CA GLU A 47 19.12 12.45 0.93
C GLU A 47 18.40 13.81 0.77
N LYS A 48 18.70 14.54 -0.31
CA LYS A 48 18.05 15.83 -0.62
C LYS A 48 16.54 15.66 -0.85
N THR A 49 16.15 14.65 -1.63
CA THR A 49 14.76 14.32 -1.94
C THR A 49 14.01 13.87 -0.69
N SER A 50 14.59 12.96 0.09
CA SER A 50 14.01 12.46 1.33
C SER A 50 13.75 13.59 2.34
N ARG A 51 14.75 14.47 2.56
CA ARG A 51 14.59 15.63 3.46
C ARG A 51 13.47 16.57 3.01
N LYS A 52 13.46 16.98 1.74
CA LYS A 52 12.40 17.88 1.22
C LYS A 52 11.02 17.23 1.29
N LEU A 53 10.90 15.93 1.02
CA LEU A 53 9.63 15.22 1.11
C LEU A 53 9.13 15.12 2.56
N VAL A 54 10.02 14.81 3.51
CA VAL A 54 9.68 14.79 4.94
C VAL A 54 9.26 16.16 5.44
N ASP A 55 9.94 17.23 5.01
CA ASP A 55 9.56 18.61 5.32
C ASP A 55 8.15 18.94 4.79
N ALA A 56 7.82 18.55 3.55
CA ALA A 56 6.48 18.73 3.00
C ALA A 56 5.40 17.96 3.78
N ILE A 57 5.72 16.75 4.26
CA ILE A 57 4.79 15.94 5.07
C ILE A 57 4.57 16.54 6.46
N ASP A 58 5.64 16.97 7.12
CA ASP A 58 5.61 17.35 8.53
C ASP A 58 5.23 18.82 8.74
N ASN A 59 5.64 19.70 7.81
CA ASN A 59 5.47 21.15 7.91
C ASN A 59 4.46 21.71 6.90
N GLY A 60 3.91 20.87 6.00
CA GLY A 60 2.95 21.31 4.98
C GLY A 60 3.54 22.25 3.94
N THR A 61 4.87 22.22 3.74
CA THR A 61 5.52 23.02 2.69
C THR A 61 5.12 22.51 1.30
N PRO A 62 5.06 23.40 0.29
CA PRO A 62 4.73 22.98 -1.07
C PRO A 62 5.71 21.92 -1.58
N LEU A 63 5.17 20.84 -2.16
CA LEU A 63 6.01 19.81 -2.78
C LEU A 63 6.70 20.38 -4.01
N ASP A 64 8.02 20.45 -3.94
CA ASP A 64 8.85 20.95 -5.03
C ASP A 64 8.76 20.03 -6.25
N ARG A 65 8.43 20.61 -7.41
CA ARG A 65 8.32 19.85 -8.66
C ARG A 65 9.66 19.24 -9.06
N GLU A 66 10.78 19.82 -8.66
CA GLU A 66 12.13 19.30 -8.93
C GLU A 66 12.38 17.92 -8.29
N ILE A 67 11.71 17.62 -7.16
CA ILE A 67 11.91 16.34 -6.49
C ILE A 67 10.91 15.27 -6.92
N ALA A 68 9.86 15.63 -7.66
CA ALA A 68 8.77 14.74 -8.01
C ALA A 68 9.25 13.51 -8.79
N ASP A 69 10.10 13.70 -9.80
CA ASP A 69 10.64 12.60 -10.60
C ASP A 69 11.53 11.66 -9.77
N SER A 70 12.33 12.24 -8.87
CA SER A 70 13.18 11.47 -7.95
C SER A 70 12.36 10.65 -6.96
N VAL A 71 11.25 11.22 -6.45
CA VAL A 71 10.30 10.49 -5.60
C VAL A 71 9.64 9.36 -6.39
N ALA A 72 9.16 9.64 -7.60
CA ALA A 72 8.50 8.67 -8.46
C ALA A 72 9.43 7.48 -8.80
N GLU A 73 10.70 7.76 -9.11
CA GLU A 73 11.69 6.73 -9.41
C GLU A 73 11.95 5.81 -8.20
N GLY A 74 12.17 6.39 -7.02
CA GLY A 74 12.40 5.62 -5.79
C GLY A 74 11.18 4.81 -5.36
N MET A 75 9.98 5.40 -5.45
CA MET A 75 8.71 4.71 -5.19
C MET A 75 8.49 3.56 -6.17
N LYS A 76 8.74 3.78 -7.47
CA LYS A 76 8.62 2.75 -8.51
C LYS A 76 9.57 1.59 -8.25
N LYS A 77 10.84 1.87 -7.94
CA LYS A 77 11.83 0.83 -7.66
C LYS A 77 11.40 -0.04 -6.48
N TRP A 78 11.00 0.58 -5.38
CA TRP A 78 10.47 -0.14 -4.22
C TRP A 78 9.22 -0.96 -4.58
N ALA A 79 8.27 -0.38 -5.29
CA ALA A 79 7.02 -1.05 -5.63
C ALA A 79 7.25 -2.28 -6.52
N ILE A 80 8.18 -2.19 -7.49
CA ILE A 80 8.59 -3.31 -8.34
C ILE A 80 9.25 -4.42 -7.51
N GLU A 81 10.10 -4.09 -6.54
CA GLU A 81 10.68 -5.08 -5.62
C GLU A 81 9.60 -5.80 -4.78
N MET A 82 8.46 -5.15 -4.53
CA MET A 82 7.29 -5.74 -3.86
C MET A 82 6.33 -6.47 -4.82
N GLY A 83 6.66 -6.55 -6.12
CA GLY A 83 5.86 -7.24 -7.13
C GLY A 83 4.75 -6.40 -7.78
N ALA A 84 4.74 -5.08 -7.57
CA ALA A 84 3.76 -4.20 -8.21
C ALA A 84 4.05 -4.04 -9.72
N THR A 85 2.99 -4.06 -10.52
CA THR A 85 3.05 -3.92 -11.99
C THR A 85 2.29 -2.71 -12.53
N HIS A 86 1.46 -2.09 -11.69
CA HIS A 86 0.59 -0.96 -12.06
C HIS A 86 0.67 0.11 -10.97
N TYR A 87 0.34 1.34 -11.35
CA TYR A 87 0.10 2.44 -10.41
C TYR A 87 -1.29 3.03 -10.66
N THR A 88 -1.86 3.67 -9.65
CA THR A 88 -3.12 4.39 -9.74
C THR A 88 -3.14 5.55 -8.77
N HIS A 89 -3.92 6.58 -9.08
CA HIS A 89 -4.24 7.64 -8.12
C HIS A 89 -5.38 7.15 -7.22
N TRP A 90 -5.06 6.78 -5.98
CA TRP A 90 -6.06 6.39 -4.99
C TRP A 90 -6.57 7.63 -4.25
N PHE A 91 -7.86 7.94 -4.40
CA PHE A 91 -8.54 9.03 -3.71
C PHE A 91 -10.01 8.67 -3.50
N HIS A 92 -10.62 9.26 -2.46
CA HIS A 92 -12.07 9.27 -2.29
C HIS A 92 -12.58 10.60 -2.91
N PRO A 93 -13.39 10.56 -3.98
CA PRO A 93 -13.90 11.76 -4.62
C PRO A 93 -14.89 12.53 -3.73
#